data_AF-A0A7C5XC08-F1
#
_entry.id   AF-A0A7C5XC08-F1
#
_cell.length_a   1.000
_cell.length_b   1.000
_cell.length_c   1.000
_cell.angle_alpha   90.00
_cell.angle_beta   90.00
_cell.angle_gamma   90.00
#
_symmetry.space_group_name_H-M   'P 1'
#
loop_
_entity.id
_entity.type
_entity.pdbx_description
1 polymer ?
#
loop_
_entity_poly.entity_id
_entity_poly.type
_entity_poly.pdbx_seq_one_letter_code
_entity_poly.pdbx_strand_id
1 'polypeptide(L)'
;MEEKDLNFEDKLWKAADKLRKKIEVHEYKYVVLGPIFLRYVSFAFEERKKQIEENEIKKFPEAYRDQVLEDREMYEASGVLYVPPKGKPEDKINEIGFAKVATIEEVENEILEVV
;
A
#
# COMPACT_ATOMS: atom_id res chain seq x y z
N MET A 1 -18.25 17.85 -12.64
CA MET A 1 -18.43 17.31 -11.28
C MET A 1 -18.45 15.82 -11.49
N GLU A 2 -17.34 15.13 -11.15
CA GLU A 2 -17.28 13.67 -11.28
C GLU A 2 -18.45 13.07 -10.51
N GLU A 3 -19.25 12.28 -11.21
CA GLU A 3 -20.36 11.54 -10.64
C GLU A 3 -19.74 10.49 -9.71
N LYS A 4 -19.88 10.69 -8.39
CA LYS A 4 -19.45 9.69 -7.41
C LYS A 4 -20.23 8.42 -7.68
N ASP A 5 -19.50 7.37 -8.05
CA ASP A 5 -20.07 6.08 -8.39
C ASP A 5 -20.54 5.38 -7.09
N LEU A 6 -21.75 5.74 -6.64
CA LEU A 6 -22.36 5.25 -5.39
C LEU A 6 -22.33 3.72 -5.28
N ASN A 7 -22.32 3.03 -6.42
CA ASN A 7 -22.23 1.58 -6.51
C ASN A 7 -20.86 1.05 -6.02
N PHE A 8 -19.77 1.79 -6.25
CA PHE A 8 -18.44 1.41 -5.79
C PHE A 8 -18.28 1.61 -4.27
N GLU A 9 -18.75 2.75 -3.75
CA GLU A 9 -18.76 3.05 -2.31
C GLU A 9 -19.58 2.00 -1.54
N ASP A 10 -20.75 1.61 -2.06
CA ASP A 10 -21.59 0.56 -1.48
C ASP A 10 -20.93 -0.83 -1.47
N LYS A 11 -20.20 -1.18 -2.54
CA LYS A 11 -19.43 -2.43 -2.60
C LYS A 11 -18.30 -2.45 -1.58
N LEU A 12 -17.55 -1.35 -1.47
CA LEU A 12 -16.50 -1.20 -0.46
C LEU A 12 -17.07 -1.29 0.95
N TRP A 13 -18.22 -0.66 1.20
CA TRP A 13 -18.90 -0.71 2.49
C TRP A 13 -19.31 -2.14 2.87
N LYS A 14 -19.92 -2.89 1.94
CA LYS A 14 -20.31 -4.29 2.15
C LYS A 14 -19.12 -5.21 2.37
N ALA A 15 -18.05 -5.05 1.60
CA ALA A 15 -16.81 -5.80 1.79
C ALA A 15 -16.23 -5.52 3.19
N ALA A 16 -16.13 -4.25 3.57
CA ALA A 16 -15.58 -3.85 4.85
C ALA A 16 -16.45 -4.29 6.05
N ASP A 17 -17.78 -4.38 5.88
CA ASP A 17 -18.69 -4.92 6.90
C ASP A 17 -18.53 -6.44 7.08
N LYS A 18 -18.34 -7.19 5.98
CA LYS A 18 -18.08 -8.65 6.02
C LYS A 18 -16.81 -8.98 6.79
N LEU A 19 -15.76 -8.19 6.61
CA LEU A 19 -14.45 -8.38 7.26
C LEU A 19 -14.43 -7.97 8.74
N ARG A 20 -15.37 -7.12 9.14
CA ARG A 20 -15.46 -6.59 10.52
C ARG A 20 -15.73 -7.67 11.56
N LYS A 21 -16.34 -8.80 11.19
CA LYS A 21 -16.76 -9.88 12.11
C LYS A 21 -17.42 -9.30 13.38
N LYS A 22 -16.94 -9.61 14.60
CA LYS A 22 -17.50 -9.12 15.89
C LYS A 22 -16.74 -7.93 16.50
N ILE A 23 -16.21 -7.02 15.69
CA ILE A 23 -15.46 -5.86 16.20
C ILE A 23 -16.42 -4.71 16.56
N GLU A 24 -16.21 -4.11 17.73
CA GLU A 24 -16.98 -2.97 18.22
C GLU A 24 -16.83 -1.73 17.31
N VAL A 25 -17.89 -0.91 17.20
CA VAL A 25 -17.96 0.20 16.22
C VAL A 25 -16.81 1.21 16.39
N HIS A 26 -16.37 1.42 17.63
CA HIS A 26 -15.34 2.40 17.97
C HIS A 26 -13.91 1.93 17.63
N GLU A 27 -13.69 0.62 17.48
CA GLU A 27 -12.40 0.02 17.11
C GLU A 27 -12.25 -0.17 15.60
N TYR A 28 -13.39 -0.24 14.88
CA TYR A 28 -13.44 -0.49 13.45
C TYR A 28 -12.61 0.49 12.61
N LYS A 29 -12.57 1.76 13.00
CA LYS A 29 -11.78 2.79 12.31
C LYS A 29 -10.29 2.44 12.22
N TYR A 30 -9.72 1.80 13.25
CA TYR A 30 -8.31 1.44 13.25
C TYR A 30 -8.04 0.20 12.38
N VAL A 31 -9.01 -0.72 12.35
CA VAL A 31 -8.91 -1.95 11.55
C VAL A 31 -9.08 -1.68 10.06
N VAL A 32 -9.85 -0.66 9.67
CA VAL A 32 -10.08 -0.33 8.24
C VAL A 32 -9.15 0.77 7.73
N LEU A 33 -8.89 1.84 8.50
CA LEU A 33 -7.97 2.88 8.03
C LEU A 33 -6.55 2.37 7.87
N GLY A 34 -6.09 1.46 8.74
CA GLY A 34 -4.74 0.90 8.65
C GLY A 34 -4.47 0.25 7.28
N PRO A 35 -5.24 -0.77 6.89
CA PRO A 35 -5.11 -1.42 5.58
C PRO A 35 -5.30 -0.50 4.38
N ILE A 36 -6.27 0.42 4.41
CA ILE A 36 -6.48 1.38 3.31
C ILE A 36 -5.26 2.29 3.17
N PHE A 37 -4.75 2.79 4.30
CA PHE A 37 -3.54 3.61 4.32
C PHE A 37 -2.33 2.83 3.81
N LEU A 38 -2.14 1.59 4.25
CA LEU A 38 -1.04 0.74 3.78
C LEU A 38 -1.16 0.45 2.28
N ARG A 39 -2.37 0.16 1.77
CA ARG A 39 -2.59 -0.04 0.34
C ARG A 39 -2.27 1.22 -0.47
N TYR A 40 -2.66 2.39 0.03
CA TYR A 40 -2.34 3.66 -0.58
C TYR A 40 -0.82 3.92 -0.63
N VAL A 41 -0.12 3.72 0.49
CA VAL A 41 1.33 3.89 0.58
C VAL A 41 2.05 2.93 -0.37
N SER A 42 1.66 1.66 -0.42
CA SER A 42 2.24 0.68 -1.33
C SER A 42 2.04 1.09 -2.80
N PHE A 43 0.83 1.53 -3.16
CA PHE A 43 0.54 1.98 -4.52
C PHE A 43 1.37 3.22 -4.91
N ALA A 44 1.43 4.22 -4.03
CA ALA A 44 2.21 5.43 -4.27
C ALA A 44 3.72 5.13 -4.40
N PHE A 45 4.23 4.21 -3.58
CA PHE A 45 5.61 3.76 -3.66
C PHE A 45 5.91 3.05 -4.99
N GLU A 46 5.07 2.10 -5.40
CA GLU A 46 5.20 1.37 -6.67
C GLU A 46 5.13 2.30 -7.88
N GLU A 47 4.17 3.23 -7.88
CA GLU A 47 4.01 4.23 -8.94
C GLU A 47 5.26 5.12 -9.03
N ARG A 48 5.78 5.59 -7.89
CA ARG A 48 6.99 6.41 -7.87
C ARG A 48 8.22 5.63 -8.32
N LYS A 49 8.38 4.38 -7.87
CA LYS A 49 9.47 3.50 -8.31
C LYS A 49 9.47 3.35 -9.82
N LYS A 50 8.30 3.07 -10.41
CA LYS A 50 8.14 2.98 -11.88
C LYS A 50 8.52 4.29 -12.58
N GLN A 51 8.13 5.44 -12.04
CA GLN A 51 8.54 6.74 -12.61
C GLN A 51 10.06 6.93 -12.58
N ILE A 52 10.73 6.49 -11.51
CA ILE A 52 12.20 6.56 -11.38
C ILE A 52 12.85 5.64 -12.42
N GLU A 53 12.36 4.40 -12.57
CA GLU A 53 12.83 3.44 -13.57
C GLU A 53 12.67 3.97 -15.01
N GLU A 54 11.57 4.64 -15.31
CA GLU A 54 11.28 5.12 -16.66
C GLU A 54 12.02 6.40 -17.04
N ASN A 55 12.18 7.33 -16.08
CA ASN A 55 12.60 8.72 -16.37
C ASN A 55 13.94 9.13 -15.75
N GLU A 56 14.27 8.62 -14.57
CA GLU A 56 15.45 9.07 -13.80
C GLU A 56 16.64 8.14 -13.98
N ILE A 57 16.42 6.83 -13.98
CA ILE A 57 17.48 5.81 -14.03
C ILE A 57 18.33 5.88 -15.30
N LYS A 58 17.74 6.38 -16.41
CA LYS A 58 18.42 6.57 -17.70
C LYS A 58 19.50 7.65 -17.65
N LYS A 59 19.46 8.54 -16.66
CA LYS A 59 20.44 9.62 -16.45
C LYS A 59 21.72 9.11 -15.76
N PHE A 60 21.68 7.91 -15.19
CA PHE A 60 22.79 7.33 -14.43
C PHE A 60 23.45 6.15 -15.18
N PRO A 61 24.76 5.92 -14.98
CA PRO A 61 25.43 4.73 -15.49
C PRO A 61 24.78 3.44 -14.95
N GLU A 62 24.82 2.37 -15.73
CA GLU A 62 24.17 1.09 -15.41
C GLU A 62 24.57 0.53 -14.03
N ALA A 63 25.83 0.72 -13.63
CA ALA A 63 26.36 0.30 -12.34
C ALA A 63 25.72 0.97 -11.11
N TYR A 64 25.03 2.10 -11.28
CA TYR A 64 24.43 2.86 -10.17
C TYR A 64 22.91 2.78 -10.15
N ARG A 65 22.29 2.12 -11.13
CA ARG A 65 20.83 2.08 -11.28
C ARG A 65 20.12 1.51 -10.06
N ASP A 66 20.63 0.41 -9.51
CA ASP A 66 20.07 -0.21 -8.31
C ASP A 66 20.17 0.71 -7.09
N GLN A 67 21.28 1.44 -6.96
CA GLN A 67 21.48 2.40 -5.87
C GLN A 67 20.49 3.58 -5.96
N VAL A 68 20.19 4.04 -7.17
CA VAL A 68 19.21 5.10 -7.42
C VAL A 68 17.80 4.65 -7.07
N LEU A 69 17.44 3.38 -7.32
CA LEU A 69 16.14 2.84 -6.94
C LEU A 69 16.00 2.64 -5.43
N GLU A 70 17.11 2.42 -4.74
CA GLU A 70 17.15 2.30 -3.28
C GLU A 70 17.37 3.63 -2.57
N ASP A 71 17.55 4.73 -3.30
CA ASP A 71 17.74 6.05 -2.73
C ASP A 71 16.41 6.63 -2.22
N ARG A 72 16.34 6.82 -0.91
CA ARG A 72 15.18 7.36 -0.20
C ARG A 72 14.81 8.77 -0.66
N GLU A 73 15.79 9.62 -0.96
CA GLU A 73 15.54 11.02 -1.34
C GLU A 73 14.72 11.11 -2.64
N MET A 74 14.88 10.14 -3.54
CA MET A 74 14.15 10.07 -4.81
C MET A 74 12.65 9.88 -4.62
N TYR A 75 12.22 9.30 -3.50
CA TYR A 75 10.81 9.10 -3.14
C TYR A 75 10.30 10.28 -2.31
N GLU A 76 11.07 10.71 -1.32
CA GLU A 76 10.67 11.80 -0.41
C GLU A 76 10.52 13.15 -1.12
N ALA A 77 11.34 13.42 -2.15
CA ALA A 77 11.21 14.63 -2.97
C ALA A 77 9.84 14.75 -3.67
N SER A 78 9.13 13.63 -3.85
CA SER A 78 7.77 13.58 -4.40
C SER A 78 6.69 13.40 -3.34
N GLY A 79 7.05 13.48 -2.04
CA GLY A 79 6.13 13.25 -0.93
C GLY A 79 5.72 11.78 -0.75
N VAL A 80 6.46 10.85 -1.36
CA VAL A 80 6.17 9.41 -1.29
C VAL A 80 7.02 8.78 -0.20
N LEU A 81 6.38 8.00 0.68
CA LEU A 81 7.08 7.28 1.74
C LEU A 81 7.93 6.16 1.12
N TYR A 82 9.23 6.16 1.42
CA TYR A 82 10.12 5.08 1.00
C TYR A 82 9.83 3.79 1.79
N VAL A 83 9.62 2.69 1.07
CA VAL A 83 9.43 1.36 1.64
C VAL A 83 10.69 0.53 1.36
N PRO A 84 11.46 0.13 2.40
CA PRO A 84 12.67 -0.65 2.20
C PRO A 84 12.38 -2.05 1.61
N PRO A 85 13.33 -2.62 0.84
CA PRO A 85 13.22 -3.97 0.30
C PRO A 85 13.52 -5.04 1.36
N LYS A 86 12.73 -6.12 1.35
CA LYS A 86 12.74 -7.24 2.31
C LYS A 86 14.16 -7.68 2.72
N GLY A 87 14.41 -7.70 4.03
CA GLY A 87 15.64 -8.16 4.67
C GLY A 87 16.51 -7.06 5.29
N LYS A 88 16.17 -5.77 5.12
CA LYS A 88 16.89 -4.67 5.78
C LYS A 88 16.46 -4.53 7.25
N PRO A 89 17.32 -4.01 8.16
CA PRO A 89 16.96 -3.82 9.57
C PRO A 89 15.67 -3.00 9.77
N GLU A 90 15.42 -2.09 8.84
CA GLU A 90 14.26 -1.20 8.72
C GLU A 90 12.96 -1.97 8.41
N ASP A 91 13.04 -3.13 7.75
CA ASP A 91 11.88 -3.98 7.45
C ASP A 91 11.29 -4.66 8.66
N LYS A 92 12.07 -4.86 9.73
CA LYS A 92 11.55 -5.52 10.94
C LYS A 92 10.41 -4.72 11.58
N ILE A 93 10.38 -3.40 11.34
CA ILE A 93 9.30 -2.51 11.77
C ILE A 93 8.06 -2.71 10.88
N ASN A 94 8.27 -2.92 9.59
CA ASN A 94 7.23 -3.23 8.61
C ASN A 94 6.64 -4.63 8.84
N GLU A 95 7.45 -5.65 9.11
CA GLU A 95 7.00 -7.04 9.33
C GLU A 95 5.99 -7.18 10.48
N ILE A 96 6.09 -6.36 11.52
CA ILE A 96 5.13 -6.36 12.64
C ILE A 96 3.80 -5.71 12.23
N GLY A 97 3.84 -4.70 11.35
CA GLY A 97 2.66 -4.09 10.74
C GLY A 97 2.01 -4.98 9.68
N PHE A 98 2.83 -5.65 8.84
CA PHE A 98 2.43 -6.50 7.73
C PHE A 98 2.15 -7.96 8.12
N ALA A 99 2.63 -8.48 9.25
CA ALA A 99 2.19 -9.78 9.76
C ALA A 99 0.70 -9.77 10.15
N LYS A 100 0.16 -8.59 10.50
CA LYS A 100 -1.29 -8.36 10.58
C LYS A 100 -1.96 -8.11 9.21
N VAL A 101 -1.17 -7.90 8.15
CA VAL A 101 -1.62 -7.82 6.74
C VAL A 101 -1.57 -9.20 6.08
N ALA A 102 -0.93 -10.23 6.66
CA ALA A 102 -1.05 -11.60 6.16
C ALA A 102 -2.51 -12.12 6.25
N THR A 103 -3.32 -11.61 7.19
CA THR A 103 -4.77 -11.82 7.18
C THR A 103 -5.48 -11.08 6.05
N ILE A 104 -4.81 -10.17 5.34
CA ILE A 104 -5.36 -9.43 4.19
C ILE A 104 -5.36 -10.28 2.91
N GLU A 105 -4.49 -11.28 2.75
CA GLU A 105 -4.65 -12.25 1.64
C GLU A 105 -5.91 -13.12 1.83
N GLU A 106 -6.26 -13.47 3.08
CA GLU A 106 -7.54 -14.12 3.40
C GLU A 106 -8.73 -13.20 3.13
N VAL A 107 -8.59 -11.91 3.44
CA VAL A 107 -9.56 -10.85 3.12
C VAL A 107 -9.70 -10.63 1.61
N GLU A 108 -8.59 -10.54 0.85
CA GLU A 108 -8.62 -10.34 -0.61
C GLU A 108 -9.31 -11.52 -1.30
N ASN A 109 -9.07 -12.76 -0.85
CA ASN A 109 -9.80 -13.93 -1.33
C ASN A 109 -11.31 -13.85 -0.99
N GLU A 110 -11.68 -13.43 0.22
CA GLU A 110 -13.09 -13.23 0.61
C GLU A 110 -13.78 -12.05 -0.10
N ILE A 111 -13.03 -11.03 -0.53
CA ILE A 111 -13.52 -9.89 -1.33
C ILE A 111 -13.72 -10.32 -2.79
N LEU A 112 -12.76 -11.04 -3.37
CA LEU A 112 -12.84 -11.52 -4.76
C LEU A 112 -14.00 -12.50 -5.00
N GLU A 113 -14.46 -13.22 -3.97
CA GLU A 113 -15.68 -14.04 -4.05
C GLU A 113 -16.99 -13.22 -4.06
N VAL A 114 -16.94 -11.93 -3.70
CA VAL A 114 -18.15 -11.08 -3.52
C VAL A 114 -18.33 -10.06 -4.66
N VAL A 115 -17.33 -9.92 -5.55
CA VAL A 115 -17.36 -8.97 -6.68
C VAL A 115 -17.52 -9.69 -8.01
#